data_AF-A0A438CNG7-F1
#
_entry.id   AF-A0A438CNG7-F1
#
_cell.length_a   1.000
_cell.length_b   1.000
_cell.length_c   1.000
_cell.angle_alpha   90.00
_cell.angle_beta   90.00
_cell.angle_gamma   90.00
#
_symmetry.space_group_name_H-M   'P 1'
#
loop_
_entity.id
_entity.type
_entity.pdbx_description
1 polymer ?
#
loop_
_entity_poly.entity_id
_entity_poly.type
_entity_poly.pdbx_seq_one_letter_code
_entity_poly.pdbx_strand_id
1 'polypeptide(L)'
;MAIRCTDFGVKSWFASNPRNYASINVRIFTIRCSSGAAATAVGLGERPWKTSDARLVLEDGSVWKAKSFGASGTQVGEVVFNTSLTGYQEILTDPSYAGQFVLMTNPHIGNTGINFDDEESSQCFLAGLVIRSLSISTSNWRCAETLGDYLAERNIMGIYDVDTRAITRRLRQDGSLIGVLSTEDSKTDEELLKISCSWDIVGVDLISGVSCNSPYEWVDKTGSEWDFNSNERAGETFHVIAYDFGIKHNILRRLASYGCKITVVPSTWPASETLKMKPDGVLFSNGPGDPSAVPYAVETVKEILGKVPVFGICMGHQLLGQALGGKTFKMKLVTMVEIIQFVTFGVVALRSVLRRCVLIDIYDVLELFLNLAIEYNLLFSPRTPGAPQFRLSIDPASLPEGVEVTHVNLNDGSCAGLAYPALNIMSLQYHPEASPGPHDSDPETKATANLSLQGIHPVDEASKAKCLTKIFTRFRIQSGGVLRRMSLDSVLEVDDFCKQKEICVLIHKFHDLSCS
;
A
#
# COMPACT_ATOMS: atom_id res chain seq x y z
N MET A 1 -24.66 35.25 -26.98
CA MET A 1 -25.32 33.99 -27.39
C MET A 1 -26.37 33.68 -26.31
N ALA A 2 -27.65 33.84 -26.63
CA ALA A 2 -28.75 33.71 -25.68
C ALA A 2 -29.15 32.24 -25.52
N ILE A 3 -29.13 31.70 -24.30
CA ILE A 3 -29.64 30.37 -23.98
C ILE A 3 -31.01 30.54 -23.30
N ARG A 4 -32.04 29.98 -23.93
CA ARG A 4 -33.43 29.98 -23.47
C ARG A 4 -33.57 29.05 -22.25
N CYS A 5 -34.23 29.54 -21.20
CA CYS A 5 -34.78 28.69 -20.13
C CYS A 5 -35.91 27.83 -20.69
N THR A 6 -35.84 26.53 -20.47
CA THR A 6 -36.93 25.57 -20.61
C THR A 6 -37.50 25.27 -19.22
N ASP A 7 -38.78 25.58 -19.03
CA ASP A 7 -39.54 25.23 -17.84
C ASP A 7 -39.87 23.72 -17.82
N PHE A 8 -39.47 23.02 -16.75
CA PHE A 8 -39.92 21.66 -16.46
C PHE A 8 -41.21 21.72 -15.63
N GLY A 9 -42.35 21.51 -16.28
CA GLY A 9 -43.64 21.30 -15.61
C GLY A 9 -43.81 19.83 -15.21
N VAL A 10 -43.90 19.56 -13.90
CA VAL A 10 -44.25 18.24 -13.37
C VAL A 10 -45.74 17.98 -13.61
N LYS A 11 -46.08 17.04 -14.50
CA LYS A 11 -47.44 16.53 -14.68
C LYS A 11 -47.73 15.44 -13.66
N SER A 12 -48.51 15.75 -12.62
CA SER A 12 -49.12 14.73 -11.75
C SER A 12 -50.31 14.09 -12.45
N TRP A 13 -50.18 12.80 -12.75
CA TRP A 13 -51.29 11.90 -13.11
C TRP A 13 -52.12 11.63 -11.85
N PHE A 14 -53.40 12.00 -11.83
CA PHE A 14 -54.50 11.22 -11.24
C PHE A 14 -55.84 11.88 -11.61
N ALA A 15 -56.70 11.10 -12.25
CA ALA A 15 -58.04 11.49 -12.64
C ALA A 15 -59.04 11.28 -11.50
N SER A 16 -60.04 12.16 -11.45
CA SER A 16 -61.46 11.93 -11.11
C SER A 16 -62.04 12.77 -9.95
N ASN A 17 -63.13 13.47 -10.34
CA ASN A 17 -64.21 14.10 -9.58
C ASN A 17 -64.01 15.48 -8.91
N PRO A 18 -64.92 16.45 -9.19
CA PRO A 18 -64.87 17.79 -8.61
C PRO A 18 -65.77 17.88 -7.37
N ARG A 19 -65.24 18.34 -6.23
CA ARG A 19 -65.99 19.07 -5.19
C ARG A 19 -65.06 19.60 -4.11
N ASN A 20 -65.09 20.92 -3.96
CA ASN A 20 -64.78 21.72 -2.77
C ASN A 20 -63.46 21.49 -2.04
N TYR A 21 -62.43 22.24 -2.43
CA TYR A 21 -61.42 22.73 -1.48
C TYR A 21 -61.14 24.21 -1.73
N ALA A 22 -61.08 24.96 -0.63
CA ALA A 22 -60.88 26.39 -0.55
C ALA A 22 -59.64 26.86 -1.33
N SER A 23 -59.72 28.07 -1.89
CA SER A 23 -58.65 28.75 -2.62
C SER A 23 -57.37 28.85 -1.79
N ILE A 24 -56.36 28.02 -2.11
CA ILE A 24 -54.99 28.20 -1.63
C ILE A 24 -54.39 29.36 -2.42
N ASN A 25 -54.16 30.50 -1.74
CA ASN A 25 -53.40 31.62 -2.30
C ASN A 25 -51.92 31.23 -2.42
N VAL A 26 -51.51 30.76 -3.59
CA VAL A 26 -50.09 30.59 -3.91
C VAL A 26 -49.51 31.97 -4.22
N ARG A 27 -48.69 32.50 -3.30
CA ARG A 27 -47.89 33.71 -3.58
C ARG A 27 -46.72 33.35 -4.50
N ILE A 28 -46.86 33.65 -5.79
CA ILE A 28 -45.75 33.61 -6.74
C ILE A 28 -44.94 34.89 -6.57
N PHE A 29 -43.72 34.78 -6.04
CA PHE A 29 -42.76 35.88 -6.04
C PHE A 29 -41.98 35.88 -7.36
N THR A 30 -42.27 36.86 -8.22
CA THR A 30 -41.49 37.11 -9.43
C THR A 30 -40.41 38.14 -9.11
N ILE A 31 -39.15 37.70 -8.96
CA ILE A 31 -38.02 38.63 -8.83
C ILE A 31 -37.68 39.16 -10.23
N ARG A 32 -38.00 40.42 -10.50
CA ARG A 32 -37.49 41.15 -11.68
C ARG A 32 -36.19 41.83 -11.29
N CYS A 33 -35.06 41.34 -11.79
CA CYS A 33 -33.82 42.13 -11.77
C CYS A 33 -33.90 43.23 -12.84
N SER A 34 -34.05 44.48 -12.39
CA SER A 34 -33.82 45.65 -13.22
C SER A 34 -32.31 45.96 -13.26
N SER A 35 -31.67 45.82 -14.41
CA SER A 35 -30.31 46.32 -14.61
C SER A 35 -30.34 47.84 -14.78
N GLY A 36 -30.16 48.56 -13.68
CA GLY A 36 -29.82 49.98 -13.67
C GLY A 36 -28.36 50.18 -14.09
N ALA A 37 -28.12 51.04 -15.06
CA ALA A 37 -26.79 51.36 -15.56
C ALA A 37 -25.93 52.12 -14.53
N ALA A 38 -24.63 51.82 -14.58
CA ALA A 38 -23.50 52.62 -14.09
C ALA A 38 -23.54 53.11 -12.63
N ALA A 39 -23.09 52.24 -11.72
CA ALA A 39 -22.39 52.66 -10.51
C ALA A 39 -21.03 51.93 -10.48
N THR A 40 -19.96 52.70 -10.37
CA THR A 40 -18.58 52.24 -10.18
C THR A 40 -18.50 51.20 -9.07
N ALA A 41 -18.21 49.95 -9.44
CA ALA A 41 -18.02 48.85 -8.50
C ALA A 41 -16.69 49.00 -7.75
N VAL A 42 -16.70 49.84 -6.71
CA VAL A 42 -15.72 49.76 -5.62
C VAL A 42 -16.28 48.73 -4.62
N GLY A 43 -15.57 47.61 -4.47
CA GLY A 43 -15.86 46.62 -3.42
C GLY A 43 -16.83 45.50 -3.78
N LEU A 44 -16.49 44.66 -4.77
CA LEU A 44 -16.94 43.27 -4.72
C LEU A 44 -16.12 42.59 -3.62
N GLY A 45 -16.74 42.40 -2.45
CA GLY A 45 -16.12 41.65 -1.35
C GLY A 45 -15.57 40.33 -1.84
N GLU A 46 -14.34 40.02 -1.42
CA GLU A 46 -13.72 38.71 -1.67
C GLU A 46 -14.71 37.61 -1.30
N ARG A 47 -14.85 36.60 -2.17
CA ARG A 47 -15.66 35.43 -1.85
C ARG A 47 -15.12 34.86 -0.53
N PRO A 48 -15.96 34.50 0.45
CA PRO A 48 -15.48 34.02 1.74
C PRO A 48 -14.79 32.64 1.67
N TRP A 49 -14.74 32.02 0.48
CA TRP A 49 -14.02 30.79 0.21
C TRP A 49 -12.91 31.05 -0.84
N LYS A 50 -11.68 30.64 -0.53
CA LYS A 50 -10.58 30.63 -1.49
C LYS A 50 -10.88 29.65 -2.63
N THR A 51 -10.71 30.08 -3.88
CA THR A 51 -10.88 29.20 -5.05
C THR A 51 -9.66 28.28 -5.26
N SER A 52 -8.46 28.78 -5.00
CA SER A 52 -7.18 28.04 -5.00
C SER A 52 -6.11 28.90 -4.32
N ASP A 53 -5.26 28.32 -3.48
CA ASP A 53 -4.12 28.98 -2.82
C ASP A 53 -2.87 28.09 -2.71
N ALA A 54 -2.88 26.98 -3.45
CA ALA A 54 -1.73 26.11 -3.63
C ALA A 54 -1.60 25.67 -5.08
N ARG A 55 -0.39 25.26 -5.45
CA ARG A 55 -0.06 24.71 -6.76
C ARG A 55 0.79 23.46 -6.60
N LEU A 56 0.49 22.44 -7.42
CA LEU A 56 1.40 21.33 -7.69
C LEU A 56 1.93 21.49 -9.12
N VAL A 57 3.23 21.69 -9.25
CA VAL A 57 3.93 21.77 -10.54
C VAL A 57 4.75 20.50 -10.72
N LEU A 58 4.56 19.79 -11.83
CA LEU A 58 5.29 18.57 -12.14
C LEU A 58 6.37 18.84 -13.20
N GLU A 59 7.42 18.02 -13.21
CA GLU A 59 8.54 18.14 -14.16
C GLU A 59 8.14 18.00 -15.64
N ASP A 60 6.96 17.44 -15.92
CA ASP A 60 6.38 17.38 -17.27
C ASP A 60 5.79 18.73 -17.74
N GLY A 61 5.88 19.77 -16.91
CA GLY A 61 5.34 21.10 -17.16
C GLY A 61 3.87 21.28 -16.76
N SER A 62 3.21 20.25 -16.20
CA SER A 62 1.83 20.39 -15.78
C SER A 62 1.69 21.13 -14.45
N VAL A 63 0.68 22.01 -14.39
CA VAL A 63 0.38 22.84 -13.22
C VAL A 63 -1.04 22.56 -12.76
N TRP A 64 -1.18 22.20 -11.49
CA TRP A 64 -2.45 21.86 -10.86
C TRP A 64 -2.76 22.87 -9.77
N LYS A 65 -3.82 23.66 -9.96
CA LYS A 65 -4.32 24.56 -8.92
C LYS A 65 -5.06 23.76 -7.86
N ALA A 66 -4.78 24.07 -6.60
CA ALA A 66 -5.28 23.35 -5.44
C ALA A 66 -5.60 24.30 -4.29
N LYS A 67 -6.17 23.74 -3.23
CA LYS A 67 -6.33 24.39 -1.94
C LYS A 67 -5.36 23.78 -0.94
N SER A 68 -4.76 24.60 -0.10
CA SER A 68 -3.81 24.18 0.93
C SER A 68 -4.50 23.73 2.22
N PHE A 69 -3.85 22.83 2.95
CA PHE A 69 -4.10 22.51 4.35
C PHE A 69 -2.80 21.98 4.98
N GLY A 70 -2.70 21.96 6.31
CA GLY A 70 -1.44 21.66 6.98
C GLY A 70 -0.46 22.84 6.90
N ALA A 71 0.81 22.57 6.65
CA ALA A 71 1.85 23.59 6.56
C ALA A 71 1.79 24.42 5.27
N SER A 72 2.40 25.61 5.30
CA SER A 72 2.58 26.50 4.16
C SER A 72 4.05 26.61 3.79
N GLY A 73 4.36 26.84 2.51
CA GLY A 73 5.73 27.00 2.02
C GLY A 73 5.89 26.49 0.60
N THR A 74 7.11 26.10 0.26
CA THR A 74 7.45 25.44 -1.00
C THR A 74 8.29 24.20 -0.71
N GLN A 75 7.84 23.06 -1.21
CA GLN A 75 8.51 21.78 -1.02
C GLN A 75 8.64 21.05 -2.35
N VAL A 76 9.74 20.31 -2.52
CA VAL A 76 10.00 19.44 -3.67
C VAL A 76 9.98 18.00 -3.21
N GLY A 77 9.47 17.10 -4.05
CA GLY A 77 9.42 15.69 -3.75
C GLY A 77 9.00 14.86 -4.94
N GLU A 78 9.23 13.56 -4.84
CA GLU A 78 8.79 12.60 -5.85
C GLU A 78 7.30 12.31 -5.70
N VAL A 79 6.50 12.43 -6.76
CA VAL A 79 5.06 12.14 -6.70
C VAL A 79 4.79 10.66 -6.93
N VAL A 80 4.25 10.02 -5.89
CA VAL A 80 3.78 8.63 -5.92
C VAL A 80 2.27 8.59 -5.63
N PHE A 81 1.61 7.49 -5.97
CA PHE A 81 0.20 7.30 -5.63
C PHE A 81 -0.01 6.04 -4.80
N ASN A 82 -0.95 6.10 -3.86
CA ASN A 82 -1.38 4.98 -3.04
C ASN A 82 -2.88 4.72 -3.23
N THR A 83 -3.22 3.46 -3.47
CA THR A 83 -4.57 3.00 -3.79
C THR A 83 -5.40 2.56 -2.57
N SER A 84 -4.84 2.67 -1.36
CA SER A 84 -5.52 2.31 -0.12
C SER A 84 -6.75 3.18 0.10
N LEU A 85 -7.89 2.53 0.41
CA LEU A 85 -9.13 3.24 0.70
C LEU A 85 -9.25 3.67 2.18
N THR A 86 -8.43 3.07 3.04
CA THR A 86 -8.39 3.32 4.49
C THR A 86 -6.94 3.36 4.95
N GLY A 87 -6.73 3.86 6.16
CA GLY A 87 -5.42 3.86 6.80
C GLY A 87 -4.47 4.93 6.25
N TYR A 88 -5.03 6.11 5.94
CA TYR A 88 -4.20 7.22 5.46
C TYR A 88 -3.21 7.66 6.53
N GLN A 89 -3.54 7.58 7.82
CA GLN A 89 -2.61 7.99 8.88
C GLN A 89 -1.36 7.12 8.92
N GLU A 90 -1.55 5.79 8.91
CA GLU A 90 -0.49 4.80 8.89
C GLU A 90 0.46 5.05 7.70
N ILE A 91 -0.10 5.39 6.53
CA ILE A 91 0.66 5.78 5.32
C ILE A 91 1.45 7.08 5.53
N LEU A 92 0.86 8.09 6.17
CA LEU A 92 1.55 9.37 6.44
C LEU A 92 2.77 9.18 7.35
N THR A 93 2.68 8.22 8.26
CA THR A 93 3.74 7.90 9.23
C THR A 93 4.67 6.77 8.80
N ASP A 94 4.51 6.23 7.59
CA ASP A 94 5.44 5.21 7.07
C ASP A 94 6.75 5.87 6.61
N PRO A 95 7.91 5.53 7.21
CA PRO A 95 9.21 6.12 6.86
C PRO A 95 9.60 5.92 5.40
N SER A 96 9.03 4.91 4.75
CA SER A 96 9.31 4.55 3.37
C SER A 96 8.93 5.68 2.39
N TYR A 97 8.00 6.57 2.76
CA TYR A 97 7.61 7.74 1.94
C TYR A 97 8.52 8.97 2.09
N ALA A 98 9.66 8.86 2.79
CA ALA A 98 10.59 9.98 2.94
C ALA A 98 10.93 10.64 1.59
N GLY A 99 10.81 11.97 1.53
CA GLY A 99 11.08 12.73 0.29
C GLY A 99 10.01 12.60 -0.81
N GLN A 100 8.87 11.97 -0.53
CA GLN A 100 7.81 11.74 -1.52
C GLN A 100 6.52 12.50 -1.21
N PHE A 101 5.83 12.91 -2.26
CA PHE A 101 4.44 13.35 -2.20
C PHE A 101 3.52 12.15 -2.41
N VAL A 102 2.71 11.86 -1.40
CA VAL A 102 1.75 10.75 -1.45
C VAL A 102 0.42 11.26 -1.98
N LEU A 103 0.06 10.80 -3.18
CA LEU A 103 -1.24 11.03 -3.77
C LEU A 103 -2.21 9.91 -3.42
N MET A 104 -3.29 10.23 -2.72
CA MET A 104 -4.32 9.24 -2.37
C MET A 104 -5.34 9.12 -3.50
N THR A 105 -5.55 7.91 -4.01
CA THR A 105 -6.61 7.69 -5.02
C THR A 105 -7.99 7.68 -4.41
N ASN A 106 -8.12 7.34 -3.12
CA ASN A 106 -9.37 7.45 -2.39
C ASN A 106 -9.79 8.94 -2.30
N PRO A 107 -10.98 9.32 -2.80
CA PRO A 107 -11.31 10.73 -2.91
C PRO A 107 -11.45 11.47 -1.57
N HIS A 108 -11.93 10.79 -0.53
CA HIS A 108 -12.23 11.39 0.77
C HIS A 108 -11.20 10.99 1.82
N ILE A 109 -10.40 11.96 2.26
CA ILE A 109 -9.33 11.76 3.25
C ILE A 109 -9.58 12.65 4.48
N GLY A 110 -9.25 12.17 5.68
CA GLY A 110 -9.47 12.88 6.95
C GLY A 110 -10.82 12.59 7.64
N ASN A 111 -11.63 11.70 7.08
CA ASN A 111 -12.96 11.34 7.61
C ASN A 111 -12.92 10.72 9.01
N THR A 112 -11.85 9.98 9.34
CA THR A 112 -11.67 9.35 10.67
C THR A 112 -10.80 10.15 11.63
N GLY A 113 -10.20 11.25 11.18
CA GLY A 113 -9.27 12.03 11.99
C GLY A 113 -7.98 11.28 12.26
N ILE A 114 -7.32 11.71 13.32
CA ILE A 114 -6.03 11.19 13.75
C ILE A 114 -6.13 10.63 15.15
N ASN A 115 -5.37 9.57 15.42
CA ASN A 115 -5.17 9.00 16.76
C ASN A 115 -3.76 8.40 16.89
N PHE A 116 -3.12 8.54 18.04
CA PHE A 116 -1.69 8.21 18.16
C PHE A 116 -1.37 6.70 18.07
N ASP A 117 -2.36 5.81 18.22
CA ASP A 117 -2.14 4.36 18.11
C ASP A 117 -1.84 3.91 16.67
N ASP A 118 -2.33 4.67 15.69
CA ASP A 118 -2.18 4.41 14.24
C ASP A 118 -0.88 5.03 13.66
N GLU A 119 0.01 5.60 14.50
CA GLU A 119 1.32 6.07 14.04
C GLU A 119 2.31 4.91 13.88
N GLU A 120 2.78 4.71 12.64
CA GLU A 120 3.73 3.65 12.28
C GLU A 120 5.20 4.05 12.49
N SER A 121 5.48 5.27 12.92
CA SER A 121 6.82 5.72 13.28
C SER A 121 6.75 6.95 14.19
N SER A 122 7.90 7.53 14.54
CA SER A 122 7.97 8.69 15.43
C SER A 122 7.49 10.01 14.81
N GLN A 123 7.31 10.08 13.49
CA GLN A 123 6.90 11.31 12.79
C GLN A 123 6.30 11.03 11.41
N CYS A 124 5.77 12.08 10.77
CA CYS A 124 5.42 12.02 9.35
C CYS A 124 6.67 12.19 8.49
N PHE A 125 7.00 11.18 7.69
CA PHE A 125 8.20 11.20 6.85
C PHE A 125 7.93 11.69 5.43
N LEU A 126 6.69 11.58 4.94
CA LEU A 126 6.36 12.06 3.61
C LEU A 126 6.63 13.56 3.44
N ALA A 127 6.99 13.96 2.24
CA ALA A 127 7.20 15.36 1.91
C ALA A 127 5.89 16.13 1.71
N GLY A 128 4.76 15.45 1.49
CA GLY A 128 3.47 16.14 1.34
C GLY A 128 2.34 15.24 0.87
N LEU A 129 1.10 15.68 1.14
CA LEU A 129 -0.11 14.91 0.87
C LEU A 129 -0.93 15.54 -0.25
N VAL A 130 -1.30 14.75 -1.26
CA VAL A 130 -2.12 15.18 -2.41
C VAL A 130 -3.43 14.41 -2.45
N ILE A 131 -4.56 15.10 -2.30
CA ILE A 131 -5.88 14.46 -2.17
C ILE A 131 -6.95 15.12 -3.06
N ARG A 132 -8.04 14.40 -3.32
CA ARG A 132 -9.17 14.97 -4.06
C ARG A 132 -10.05 15.85 -3.19
N SER A 133 -10.39 15.38 -1.99
CA SER A 133 -11.33 16.04 -1.08
C SER A 133 -10.91 15.82 0.37
N LEU A 134 -10.65 16.92 1.07
CA LEU A 134 -10.49 16.91 2.53
C LEU A 134 -11.86 16.82 3.18
N SER A 135 -12.03 15.90 4.14
CA SER A 135 -13.27 15.77 4.89
C SER A 135 -13.56 17.05 5.68
N ILE A 136 -14.75 17.62 5.52
CA ILE A 136 -15.18 18.83 6.22
C ILE A 136 -15.41 18.55 7.71
N SER A 137 -15.86 17.33 8.03
CA SER A 137 -16.05 16.86 9.40
C SER A 137 -15.31 15.55 9.59
N THR A 138 -14.76 15.38 10.78
CA THR A 138 -14.17 14.14 11.24
C THR A 138 -15.15 13.43 12.18
N SER A 139 -15.33 12.12 12.01
CA SER A 139 -16.28 11.34 12.81
C SER A 139 -15.80 9.90 13.00
N ASN A 140 -15.00 9.69 14.05
CA ASN A 140 -14.61 8.38 14.53
C ASN A 140 -14.46 8.43 16.05
N TRP A 141 -14.85 7.37 16.75
CA TRP A 141 -14.74 7.31 18.22
C TRP A 141 -13.28 7.32 18.72
N ARG A 142 -12.32 6.92 17.89
CA ARG A 142 -10.88 6.98 18.17
C ARG A 142 -10.26 8.34 17.89
N CYS A 143 -10.96 9.22 17.18
CA CYS A 143 -10.39 10.50 16.75
C CYS A 143 -10.01 11.37 17.95
N ALA A 144 -8.74 11.77 18.01
CA ALA A 144 -8.23 12.78 18.91
C ALA A 144 -8.14 14.16 18.23
N GLU A 145 -7.70 14.20 16.96
CA GLU A 145 -7.39 15.46 16.26
C GLU A 145 -7.84 15.43 14.78
N THR A 146 -7.96 16.60 14.16
CA THR A 146 -8.24 16.71 12.73
C THR A 146 -6.96 16.49 11.92
N LEU A 147 -7.10 15.97 10.69
CA LEU A 147 -5.96 15.76 9.80
C LEU A 147 -5.20 17.06 9.47
N GLY A 148 -5.92 18.17 9.33
CA GLY A 148 -5.30 19.46 8.97
C GLY A 148 -4.40 19.99 10.08
N ASP A 149 -4.89 19.95 11.33
CA ASP A 149 -4.12 20.41 12.49
C ASP A 149 -2.90 19.52 12.72
N TYR A 150 -3.08 18.20 12.64
CA TYR A 150 -2.01 17.21 12.80
C TYR A 150 -0.84 17.42 11.81
N LEU A 151 -1.15 17.69 10.54
CA LEU A 151 -0.12 17.97 9.53
C LEU A 151 0.53 19.35 9.73
N ALA A 152 -0.24 20.37 10.15
CA ALA A 152 0.30 21.71 10.41
C ALA A 152 1.32 21.69 11.55
N GLU A 153 1.02 20.99 12.65
CA GLU A 153 1.92 20.84 13.80
C GLU A 153 3.23 20.13 13.44
N ARG A 154 3.19 19.21 12.48
CA ARG A 154 4.35 18.45 11.99
C ARG A 154 5.05 19.09 10.79
N ASN A 155 4.64 20.31 10.42
CA ASN A 155 5.17 21.04 9.28
C ASN A 155 5.08 20.27 7.95
N ILE A 156 3.99 19.52 7.74
CA ILE A 156 3.73 18.77 6.50
C ILE A 156 2.70 19.49 5.65
N MET A 157 3.03 19.68 4.37
CA MET A 157 2.15 20.33 3.41
C MET A 157 1.09 19.35 2.88
N GLY A 158 -0.16 19.79 2.85
CA GLY A 158 -1.27 19.08 2.22
C GLY A 158 -1.93 19.95 1.14
N ILE A 159 -2.32 19.34 0.03
CA ILE A 159 -3.18 19.99 -0.98
C ILE A 159 -4.41 19.15 -1.33
N TYR A 160 -5.53 19.82 -1.58
CA TYR A 160 -6.79 19.19 -1.98
C TYR A 160 -7.48 19.93 -3.12
N ASP A 161 -8.57 19.35 -3.63
CA ASP A 161 -9.32 19.82 -4.81
C ASP A 161 -8.56 19.63 -6.15
N VAL A 162 -7.68 18.62 -6.18
CA VAL A 162 -6.94 18.22 -7.39
C VAL A 162 -7.57 16.98 -8.02
N ASP A 163 -7.53 16.86 -9.35
CA ASP A 163 -7.93 15.63 -10.05
C ASP A 163 -6.89 14.53 -9.86
N THR A 164 -6.97 13.86 -8.70
CA THR A 164 -6.07 12.77 -8.32
C THR A 164 -6.13 11.60 -9.30
N ARG A 165 -7.27 11.39 -10.00
CA ARG A 165 -7.41 10.34 -11.01
C ARG A 165 -6.61 10.67 -12.27
N ALA A 166 -6.66 11.92 -12.74
CA ALA A 166 -5.87 12.35 -13.88
C ALA A 166 -4.37 12.23 -13.61
N ILE A 167 -3.90 12.68 -12.45
CA ILE A 167 -2.49 12.55 -12.05
C ILE A 167 -2.10 11.07 -11.92
N THR A 168 -2.91 10.24 -11.26
CA THR A 168 -2.64 8.79 -11.14
C THR A 168 -2.48 8.12 -12.51
N ARG A 169 -3.34 8.45 -13.49
CA ARG A 169 -3.23 7.91 -14.85
C ARG A 169 -1.92 8.32 -15.52
N ARG A 170 -1.48 9.56 -15.30
CA ARG A 170 -0.21 10.05 -15.81
C ARG A 170 0.96 9.32 -15.19
N LEU A 171 0.99 9.23 -13.86
CA LEU A 171 2.04 8.49 -13.13
C LEU A 171 2.12 7.02 -13.56
N ARG A 172 0.99 6.42 -13.93
CA ARG A 172 0.94 5.05 -14.47
C ARG A 172 1.53 4.93 -15.88
N GLN A 173 1.44 5.98 -16.70
CA GLN A 173 1.93 5.99 -18.08
C GLN A 173 3.41 6.34 -18.14
N ASP A 174 3.82 7.38 -17.40
CA ASP A 174 5.13 8.02 -17.53
C ASP A 174 6.10 7.61 -16.41
N GLY A 175 5.59 6.97 -15.35
CA GLY A 175 6.33 6.70 -14.11
C GLY A 175 6.13 7.81 -13.07
N SER A 176 6.89 7.77 -11.97
CA SER A 176 6.91 8.88 -11.01
C SER A 176 7.40 10.14 -11.69
N LEU A 177 6.84 11.25 -11.26
CA LEU A 177 7.29 12.57 -11.67
C LEU A 177 7.80 13.31 -10.45
N ILE A 178 8.85 14.12 -10.62
CA ILE A 178 9.22 15.10 -9.61
C ILE A 178 8.19 16.22 -9.60
N GLY A 179 7.73 16.59 -8.40
CA GLY A 179 6.75 17.64 -8.17
C GLY A 179 7.26 18.69 -7.20
N VAL A 180 6.68 19.88 -7.31
CA VAL A 180 6.84 20.97 -6.34
C VAL A 180 5.46 21.39 -5.86
N LEU A 181 5.25 21.32 -4.54
CA LEU A 181 4.10 21.90 -3.85
C LEU A 181 4.46 23.30 -3.40
N SER A 182 3.62 24.29 -3.70
CA SER A 182 3.84 25.66 -3.22
C SER A 182 2.53 26.35 -2.86
N THR A 183 2.53 27.06 -1.73
CA THR A 183 1.50 28.02 -1.31
C THR A 183 1.96 29.47 -1.47
N GLU A 184 3.14 29.69 -2.04
CA GLU A 184 3.73 31.03 -2.20
C GLU A 184 3.30 31.66 -3.53
N ASP A 185 2.59 32.77 -3.49
CA ASP A 185 2.22 33.54 -4.70
C ASP A 185 3.41 34.29 -5.32
N SER A 186 4.51 34.46 -4.58
CA SER A 186 5.73 35.13 -5.02
C SER A 186 6.51 34.35 -6.09
N LYS A 187 6.36 33.03 -6.14
CA LYS A 187 7.06 32.15 -7.10
C LYS A 187 6.23 31.96 -8.36
N THR A 188 6.87 32.10 -9.53
CA THR A 188 6.19 31.84 -10.81
C THR A 188 6.14 30.34 -11.11
N ASP A 189 5.21 29.92 -11.97
CA ASP A 189 5.09 28.51 -12.37
C ASP A 189 6.39 28.02 -13.05
N GLU A 190 7.09 28.90 -13.79
CA GLU A 190 8.38 28.60 -14.42
C GLU A 190 9.51 28.41 -13.41
N GLU A 191 9.50 29.14 -12.29
CA GLU A 191 10.46 28.93 -11.22
C GLU A 191 10.24 27.59 -10.52
N LEU A 192 8.98 27.25 -10.24
CA LEU A 192 8.61 25.96 -9.66
C LEU A 192 8.96 24.79 -10.60
N LEU A 193 8.72 24.95 -11.90
CA LEU A 193 9.11 23.96 -12.90
C LEU A 193 10.63 23.75 -12.92
N LYS A 194 11.41 24.83 -12.90
CA LYS A 194 12.88 24.73 -12.82
C LYS A 194 13.34 23.98 -11.57
N ILE A 195 12.69 24.22 -10.42
CA ILE A 195 12.99 23.47 -9.19
C ILE A 195 12.71 21.97 -9.41
N SER A 196 11.54 21.61 -9.95
CA SER A 196 11.20 20.19 -10.21
C SER A 196 12.19 19.49 -11.14
N CYS A 197 12.64 20.15 -12.21
CA CYS A 197 13.59 19.56 -13.16
C CYS A 197 15.04 19.51 -12.63
N SER A 198 15.35 20.24 -11.56
CA SER A 198 16.71 20.33 -10.99
C SER A 198 16.93 19.38 -9.81
N TRP A 199 15.86 18.81 -9.27
CA TRP A 199 15.92 17.94 -8.11
C TRP A 199 15.93 16.48 -8.55
N ASP A 200 16.82 15.69 -7.97
CA ASP A 200 16.88 14.26 -8.17
C ASP A 200 16.95 13.55 -6.81
N ILE A 201 16.19 12.47 -6.69
CA ILE A 201 16.12 11.61 -5.51
C ILE A 201 16.95 10.34 -5.69
N VAL A 202 17.34 10.03 -6.94
CA VAL A 202 18.12 8.85 -7.28
C VAL A 202 19.54 9.01 -6.74
N GLY A 203 20.04 7.98 -6.06
CA GLY A 203 21.39 8.00 -5.47
C GLY A 203 21.50 8.79 -4.16
N VAL A 204 20.39 9.26 -3.60
CA VAL A 204 20.36 9.93 -2.29
C VAL A 204 20.08 8.91 -1.19
N ASP A 205 20.93 8.85 -0.17
CA ASP A 205 20.69 8.05 1.04
C ASP A 205 19.61 8.71 1.90
N LEU A 206 18.38 8.20 1.80
CA LEU A 206 17.28 8.59 2.67
C LEU A 206 17.18 7.78 3.97
N ILE A 207 17.82 6.61 4.01
CA ILE A 207 17.79 5.74 5.18
C ILE A 207 18.44 6.44 6.37
N SER A 208 19.57 7.11 6.14
CA SER A 208 20.28 7.87 7.18
C SER A 208 19.42 8.95 7.85
N GLY A 209 18.44 9.52 7.13
CA GLY A 209 17.55 10.55 7.65
C GLY A 209 16.34 10.03 8.43
N VAL A 210 16.04 8.73 8.34
CA VAL A 210 14.89 8.10 9.01
C VAL A 210 15.26 7.11 10.09
N SER A 211 16.51 6.62 10.08
CA SER A 211 17.02 5.67 11.05
C SER A 211 17.16 6.28 12.45
N CYS A 212 17.05 5.44 13.49
CA CYS A 212 17.33 5.82 14.86
C CYS A 212 18.81 6.21 15.07
N ASN A 213 19.04 7.13 16.02
CA ASN A 213 20.38 7.66 16.31
C ASN A 213 21.23 6.73 17.18
N SER A 214 20.61 5.88 17.98
CA SER A 214 21.27 4.98 18.92
C SER A 214 20.44 3.73 19.14
N PRO A 215 21.06 2.57 19.42
CA PRO A 215 20.33 1.35 19.71
C PRO A 215 19.33 1.52 20.86
N TYR A 216 18.18 0.88 20.74
CA TYR A 216 17.16 0.85 21.79
C TYR A 216 16.44 -0.49 21.83
N GLU A 217 15.86 -0.81 22.98
CA GLU A 217 15.03 -2.00 23.14
C GLU A 217 13.56 -1.64 22.86
N TRP A 218 12.89 -2.40 22.01
CA TRP A 218 11.45 -2.23 21.79
C TRP A 218 10.69 -2.87 22.94
N VAL A 219 9.98 -2.04 23.71
CA VAL A 219 9.27 -2.46 24.93
C VAL A 219 7.75 -2.52 24.76
N ASP A 220 7.23 -1.91 23.70
CA ASP A 220 5.79 -1.80 23.49
C ASP A 220 5.20 -3.12 23.01
N LYS A 221 4.18 -3.59 23.72
CA LYS A 221 3.46 -4.81 23.35
C LYS A 221 2.34 -4.48 22.37
N THR A 222 2.00 -5.42 21.50
CA THR A 222 0.74 -5.32 20.77
C THR A 222 -0.42 -5.41 21.76
N GLY A 223 -1.37 -4.46 21.68
CA GLY A 223 -2.62 -4.54 22.44
C GLY A 223 -3.35 -5.85 22.13
N SER A 224 -4.04 -6.41 23.13
CA SER A 224 -4.72 -7.71 23.01
C SER A 224 -5.74 -7.78 21.88
N GLU A 225 -6.35 -6.65 21.55
CA GLU A 225 -7.34 -6.45 20.49
C GLU A 225 -6.72 -6.47 19.09
N TRP A 226 -5.41 -6.26 18.99
CA TRP A 226 -4.62 -6.29 17.76
C TRP A 226 -3.67 -7.50 17.70
N ASP A 227 -3.71 -8.36 18.71
CA ASP A 227 -2.89 -9.57 18.74
C ASP A 227 -3.57 -10.73 18.01
N PHE A 228 -2.96 -11.25 16.95
CA PHE A 228 -3.43 -12.42 16.21
C PHE A 228 -2.92 -13.73 16.82
N ASN A 229 -2.02 -13.65 17.80
CA ASN A 229 -1.54 -14.81 18.52
C ASN A 229 -2.54 -15.21 19.62
N SER A 230 -3.25 -16.31 19.39
CA SER A 230 -4.28 -16.84 20.31
C SER A 230 -3.73 -17.68 21.46
N ASN A 231 -2.40 -17.82 21.58
CA ASN A 231 -1.78 -18.66 22.61
C ASN A 231 -0.87 -17.82 23.51
N GLU A 232 -1.17 -17.81 24.81
CA GLU A 232 -0.20 -17.41 25.83
C GLU A 232 1.04 -18.31 25.71
N ARG A 233 2.14 -17.78 25.19
CA ARG A 233 3.43 -18.49 25.26
C ARG A 233 4.07 -18.19 26.60
N ALA A 234 3.97 -19.16 27.51
CA ALA A 234 4.99 -19.37 28.54
C ALA A 234 6.17 -20.11 27.89
N GLY A 235 7.25 -19.41 27.54
CA GLY A 235 8.41 -19.99 26.86
C GLY A 235 9.53 -19.00 26.55
N GLU A 236 10.67 -19.53 26.10
CA GLU A 236 11.93 -18.82 25.79
C GLU A 236 11.73 -17.59 24.89
N THR A 237 12.46 -16.52 25.20
CA THR A 237 12.38 -15.22 24.53
C THR A 237 13.50 -15.12 23.49
N PHE A 238 13.16 -15.07 22.20
CA PHE A 238 14.17 -14.95 21.12
C PHE A 238 14.73 -13.53 21.06
N HIS A 239 16.04 -13.39 20.96
CA HIS A 239 16.67 -12.08 20.77
C HIS A 239 16.84 -11.78 19.28
N VAL A 240 16.05 -10.83 18.79
CA VAL A 240 16.14 -10.34 17.41
C VAL A 240 16.81 -8.97 17.39
N ILE A 241 17.80 -8.78 16.52
CA ILE A 241 18.33 -7.46 16.21
C ILE A 241 17.66 -6.95 14.93
N ALA A 242 16.99 -5.81 15.02
CA ALA A 242 16.36 -5.17 13.88
C ALA A 242 17.18 -3.96 13.43
N TYR A 243 17.70 -4.01 12.20
CA TYR A 243 18.30 -2.85 11.56
C TYR A 243 17.22 -1.89 11.13
N ASP A 244 17.29 -0.67 11.66
CA ASP A 244 16.35 0.39 11.36
C ASP A 244 16.76 1.10 10.07
N PHE A 245 16.18 0.65 8.96
CA PHE A 245 16.26 1.34 7.68
C PHE A 245 15.12 2.34 7.44
N GLY A 246 14.34 2.66 8.48
CA GLY A 246 13.01 3.28 8.38
C GLY A 246 11.93 2.31 8.86
N ILE A 247 12.17 1.66 10.00
CA ILE A 247 11.33 0.58 10.49
C ILE A 247 9.94 1.07 10.90
N LYS A 248 8.92 0.35 10.44
CA LYS A 248 7.56 0.55 10.92
C LYS A 248 7.34 -0.09 12.29
N HIS A 249 6.68 0.63 13.18
CA HIS A 249 6.34 0.16 14.52
C HIS A 249 5.56 -1.15 14.48
N ASN A 250 4.68 -1.39 13.50
CA ASN A 250 3.92 -2.63 13.49
C ASN A 250 4.79 -3.88 13.24
N ILE A 251 5.93 -3.75 12.56
CA ILE A 251 6.91 -4.86 12.45
C ILE A 251 7.37 -5.29 13.84
N LEU A 252 7.73 -4.31 14.67
CA LEU A 252 8.20 -4.53 16.04
C LEU A 252 7.09 -5.06 16.95
N ARG A 253 5.87 -4.51 16.85
CA ARG A 253 4.69 -5.02 17.55
C ARG A 253 4.47 -6.50 17.23
N ARG A 254 4.52 -6.90 15.95
CA ARG A 254 4.32 -8.29 15.54
C ARG A 254 5.41 -9.23 16.02
N LEU A 255 6.68 -8.87 15.90
CA LEU A 255 7.76 -9.67 16.48
C LEU A 255 7.60 -9.82 18.01
N ALA A 256 7.26 -8.75 18.73
CA ALA A 256 7.06 -8.79 20.17
C ALA A 256 5.91 -9.74 20.57
N SER A 257 4.81 -9.74 19.82
CA SER A 257 3.67 -10.65 20.06
C SER A 257 3.97 -12.13 19.82
N TYR A 258 5.01 -12.43 19.04
CA TYR A 258 5.51 -13.79 18.86
C TYR A 258 6.54 -14.20 19.92
N GLY A 259 6.83 -13.33 20.89
CA GLY A 259 7.71 -13.59 22.03
C GLY A 259 9.17 -13.16 21.79
N CYS A 260 9.44 -12.33 20.78
CA CYS A 260 10.78 -11.83 20.53
C CYS A 260 11.10 -10.65 21.47
N LYS A 261 12.28 -10.70 22.11
CA LYS A 261 12.99 -9.53 22.62
C LYS A 261 13.69 -8.85 21.44
N ILE A 262 13.41 -7.58 21.22
CA ILE A 262 13.91 -6.88 20.03
C ILE A 262 14.82 -5.72 20.43
N THR A 263 16.02 -5.70 19.88
CA THR A 263 16.91 -4.54 19.94
C THR A 263 16.97 -3.93 18.54
N VAL A 264 16.53 -2.68 18.44
CA VAL A 264 16.61 -1.90 17.21
C VAL A 264 17.96 -1.20 17.17
N VAL A 265 18.63 -1.26 16.04
CA VAL A 265 19.96 -0.65 15.83
C VAL A 265 19.93 0.30 14.63
N PRO A 266 20.76 1.37 14.64
CA PRO A 266 20.87 2.29 13.51
C PRO A 266 21.25 1.59 12.20
N SER A 267 20.92 2.21 11.07
CA SER A 267 21.24 1.70 9.73
C SER A 267 22.74 1.48 9.51
N THR A 268 23.57 2.31 10.15
CA THR A 268 25.04 2.25 10.07
C THR A 268 25.67 1.38 11.17
N TRP A 269 24.87 0.61 11.92
CA TRP A 269 25.38 -0.18 13.04
C TRP A 269 26.30 -1.31 12.56
N PRO A 270 27.54 -1.42 13.06
CA PRO A 270 28.49 -2.41 12.54
C PRO A 270 28.02 -3.85 12.74
N ALA A 271 28.14 -4.68 11.71
CA ALA A 271 27.80 -6.11 11.79
C ALA A 271 28.56 -6.83 12.91
N SER A 272 29.81 -6.45 13.16
CA SER A 272 30.61 -6.99 14.27
C SER A 272 30.00 -6.73 15.65
N GLU A 273 29.36 -5.58 15.87
CA GLU A 273 28.66 -5.28 17.12
C GLU A 273 27.36 -6.06 17.24
N THR A 274 26.61 -6.20 16.14
CA THR A 274 25.42 -7.07 16.07
C THR A 274 25.76 -8.51 16.47
N LEU A 275 26.83 -9.08 15.91
CA LEU A 275 27.24 -10.46 16.21
C LEU A 275 27.73 -10.65 17.65
N LYS A 276 28.30 -9.62 18.28
CA LYS A 276 28.67 -9.66 19.72
C LYS A 276 27.46 -9.78 20.63
N MET A 277 26.30 -9.28 20.21
CA MET A 277 25.05 -9.41 20.96
C MET A 277 24.49 -10.84 20.93
N LYS A 278 25.05 -11.74 20.09
CA LYS A 278 24.63 -13.14 19.93
C LYS A 278 23.12 -13.31 19.70
N PRO A 279 22.57 -12.67 18.66
CA PRO A 279 21.15 -12.78 18.40
C PRO A 279 20.74 -14.13 17.84
N ASP A 280 19.50 -14.50 18.10
CA ASP A 280 18.85 -15.66 17.50
C ASP A 280 18.40 -15.37 16.05
N GLY A 281 18.29 -14.10 15.68
CA GLY A 281 18.03 -13.68 14.30
C GLY A 281 18.25 -12.20 14.06
N VAL A 282 18.45 -11.84 12.79
CA VAL A 282 18.57 -10.44 12.34
C VAL A 282 17.46 -10.11 11.37
N LEU A 283 16.79 -8.99 11.62
CA LEU A 283 15.79 -8.40 10.75
C LEU A 283 16.38 -7.18 10.05
N PHE A 284 16.25 -7.11 8.73
CA PHE A 284 16.47 -5.91 7.93
C PHE A 284 15.09 -5.32 7.56
N SER A 285 14.79 -4.13 8.10
CA SER A 285 13.45 -3.53 7.98
C SER A 285 13.15 -3.00 6.57
N ASN A 286 11.92 -2.51 6.40
CA ASN A 286 11.57 -1.60 5.32
C ASN A 286 12.35 -0.28 5.42
N GLY A 287 12.26 0.54 4.38
CA GLY A 287 12.92 1.84 4.33
C GLY A 287 12.69 2.59 3.02
N PRO A 288 12.92 3.90 3.01
CA PRO A 288 12.91 4.71 1.80
C PRO A 288 14.21 4.51 1.02
N GLY A 289 14.28 5.07 -0.18
CA GLY A 289 15.52 5.12 -0.94
C GLY A 289 15.68 4.04 -2.01
N ASP A 290 16.82 4.13 -2.68
CA ASP A 290 17.33 3.08 -3.57
C ASP A 290 18.46 2.35 -2.84
N PRO A 291 18.47 1.00 -2.77
CA PRO A 291 19.56 0.22 -2.19
C PRO A 291 20.93 0.53 -2.83
N SER A 292 20.98 1.00 -4.08
CA SER A 292 22.22 1.45 -4.73
C SER A 292 22.84 2.70 -4.09
N ALA A 293 22.05 3.51 -3.37
CA ALA A 293 22.51 4.69 -2.64
C ALA A 293 23.11 4.36 -1.26
N VAL A 294 22.95 3.12 -0.79
CA VAL A 294 23.35 2.69 0.57
C VAL A 294 24.28 1.47 0.54
N PRO A 295 25.47 1.58 -0.12
CA PRO A 295 26.40 0.46 -0.22
C PRO A 295 26.88 -0.07 1.14
N TYR A 296 26.94 0.80 2.16
CA TYR A 296 27.29 0.40 3.53
C TYR A 296 26.29 -0.62 4.12
N ALA A 297 24.99 -0.48 3.79
CA ALA A 297 23.96 -1.37 4.26
C ALA A 297 24.11 -2.75 3.59
N VAL A 298 24.39 -2.78 2.28
CA VAL A 298 24.67 -4.01 1.54
C VAL A 298 25.89 -4.75 2.11
N GLU A 299 26.98 -4.04 2.41
CA GLU A 299 28.17 -4.66 3.02
C GLU A 299 27.87 -5.19 4.43
N THR A 300 27.10 -4.45 5.24
CA THR A 300 26.65 -4.92 6.55
C THR A 300 25.83 -6.20 6.46
N VAL A 301 24.90 -6.27 5.50
CA VAL A 301 24.10 -7.48 5.23
C VAL A 301 25.03 -8.64 4.87
N LYS A 302 25.94 -8.45 3.90
CA LYS A 302 26.92 -9.48 3.48
C LYS A 302 27.74 -10.02 4.65
N GLU A 303 28.18 -9.15 5.56
CA GLU A 303 28.94 -9.55 6.74
C GLU A 303 28.12 -10.40 7.73
N ILE A 304 26.79 -10.31 7.71
CA ILE A 304 25.89 -11.06 8.61
C ILE A 304 25.43 -12.40 7.97
N LEU A 305 25.34 -12.47 6.64
CA LEU A 305 24.84 -13.66 5.94
C LEU A 305 25.58 -14.95 6.34
N GLY A 306 24.81 -16.02 6.56
CA GLY A 306 25.34 -17.33 6.93
C GLY A 306 25.85 -17.46 8.37
N LYS A 307 25.84 -16.38 9.17
CA LYS A 307 26.27 -16.42 10.58
C LYS A 307 25.09 -16.58 11.55
N VAL A 308 23.95 -16.00 11.20
CA VAL A 308 22.68 -16.05 11.96
C VAL A 308 21.51 -16.09 10.97
N PRO A 309 20.32 -16.57 11.36
CA PRO A 309 19.11 -16.47 10.54
C PRO A 309 18.79 -15.00 10.20
N VAL A 310 18.39 -14.76 8.96
CA VAL A 310 18.13 -13.42 8.44
C VAL A 310 16.76 -13.32 7.81
N PHE A 311 16.04 -12.26 8.14
CA PHE A 311 14.81 -11.87 7.48
C PHE A 311 14.88 -10.45 6.93
N GLY A 312 14.40 -10.23 5.71
CA GLY A 312 14.33 -8.89 5.10
C GLY A 312 12.94 -8.52 4.62
N ILE A 313 12.52 -7.28 4.88
CA ILE A 313 11.22 -6.73 4.48
C ILE A 313 11.45 -5.52 3.56
N CYS A 314 10.80 -5.46 2.41
CA CYS A 314 10.85 -4.33 1.48
C CYS A 314 12.31 -3.92 1.13
N MET A 315 12.83 -2.81 1.67
CA MET A 315 14.25 -2.42 1.54
C MET A 315 15.19 -3.57 1.96
N GLY A 316 14.91 -4.25 3.08
CA GLY A 316 15.67 -5.41 3.52
C GLY A 316 15.70 -6.56 2.50
N HIS A 317 14.61 -6.79 1.76
CA HIS A 317 14.58 -7.79 0.68
C HIS A 317 15.51 -7.39 -0.47
N GLN A 318 15.50 -6.12 -0.87
CA GLN A 318 16.34 -5.62 -1.95
C GLN A 318 17.84 -5.67 -1.57
N LEU A 319 18.17 -5.24 -0.35
CA LEU A 319 19.54 -5.31 0.18
C LEU A 319 20.04 -6.76 0.26
N LEU A 320 19.19 -7.70 0.66
CA LEU A 320 19.52 -9.13 0.67
C LEU A 320 19.78 -9.66 -0.75
N GLY A 321 18.92 -9.32 -1.71
CA GLY A 321 19.13 -9.70 -3.10
C GLY A 321 20.45 -9.18 -3.65
N GLN A 322 20.82 -7.93 -3.36
CA GLN A 322 22.11 -7.35 -3.75
C GLN A 322 23.30 -7.97 -3.01
N ALA A 323 23.16 -8.25 -1.71
CA ALA A 323 24.18 -8.91 -0.90
C ALA A 323 24.50 -10.31 -1.43
N LEU A 324 23.50 -11.01 -1.98
CA LEU A 324 23.64 -12.30 -2.66
C LEU A 324 24.19 -12.18 -4.10
N GLY A 325 24.47 -10.97 -4.59
CA GLY A 325 24.99 -10.72 -5.94
C GLY A 325 23.92 -10.53 -7.02
N GLY A 326 22.64 -10.47 -6.64
CA GLY A 326 21.52 -10.19 -7.53
C GLY A 326 21.51 -8.76 -8.04
N LYS A 327 20.87 -8.57 -9.20
CA LYS A 327 20.66 -7.28 -9.85
C LYS A 327 19.26 -6.76 -9.53
N THR A 328 19.17 -5.48 -9.22
CA THR A 328 17.89 -4.76 -9.11
C THR A 328 17.49 -4.19 -10.47
N PHE A 329 16.19 -4.11 -10.73
CA PHE A 329 15.64 -3.42 -11.91
C PHE A 329 14.41 -2.60 -11.56
N LYS A 330 14.13 -1.59 -12.39
CA LYS A 330 12.96 -0.71 -12.25
C LYS A 330 11.68 -1.40 -12.73
N MET A 331 10.70 -1.48 -11.86
CA MET A 331 9.33 -1.84 -12.16
C MET A 331 8.62 -0.67 -12.86
N LYS A 332 7.81 -0.99 -13.88
CA LYS A 332 7.02 0.03 -14.60
C LYS A 332 5.87 0.59 -13.76
N LEU A 333 5.36 -0.21 -12.81
CA LEU A 333 4.27 0.13 -11.91
C LEU A 333 4.70 -0.15 -10.47
N VAL A 334 4.41 0.78 -9.56
CA VAL A 334 4.36 0.45 -8.13
C VAL A 334 2.96 -0.09 -7.89
N THR A 335 2.82 -1.39 -7.65
CA THR A 335 1.52 -1.94 -7.24
C THR A 335 1.44 -1.82 -5.72
N MET A 336 0.70 -0.82 -5.23
CA MET A 336 0.39 -0.68 -3.80
C MET A 336 -0.74 -1.63 -3.35
N VAL A 337 -1.41 -2.26 -4.32
CA VAL A 337 -2.33 -3.41 -4.19
C VAL A 337 -1.71 -4.57 -4.96
N GLU A 338 -1.14 -5.53 -4.24
CA GLU A 338 -0.48 -6.71 -4.80
C GLU A 338 -1.32 -7.95 -4.55
N ILE A 339 -1.54 -8.73 -5.60
CA ILE A 339 -2.04 -10.10 -5.45
C ILE A 339 -0.80 -10.98 -5.53
N ILE A 340 -0.51 -11.71 -4.46
CA ILE A 340 0.75 -12.45 -4.33
C ILE A 340 0.43 -13.93 -4.31
N GLN A 341 1.11 -14.68 -5.18
CA GLN A 341 1.03 -16.13 -5.19
C GLN A 341 2.24 -16.74 -4.51
N PHE A 342 1.96 -17.72 -3.66
CA PHE A 342 2.96 -18.60 -3.07
C PHE A 342 3.37 -19.66 -4.09
N VAL A 343 4.61 -19.60 -4.58
CA VAL A 343 5.10 -20.48 -5.64
C VAL A 343 5.12 -21.94 -5.18
N THR A 344 5.38 -22.19 -3.89
CA THR A 344 5.45 -23.54 -3.32
C THR A 344 4.10 -24.14 -2.94
N PHE A 345 3.05 -23.32 -2.77
CA PHE A 345 1.77 -23.76 -2.17
C PHE A 345 0.56 -23.58 -3.08
N GLY A 346 0.67 -22.83 -4.19
CA GLY A 346 -0.46 -22.51 -5.06
C GLY A 346 -1.54 -21.64 -4.39
N VAL A 347 -1.26 -21.09 -3.20
CA VAL A 347 -2.16 -20.20 -2.46
C VAL A 347 -2.01 -18.77 -2.97
N VAL A 348 -3.10 -18.00 -2.97
CA VAL A 348 -3.13 -16.59 -3.36
C VAL A 348 -3.52 -15.74 -2.15
N ALA A 349 -2.71 -14.72 -1.85
CA ALA A 349 -3.02 -13.66 -0.88
C ALA A 349 -3.41 -12.36 -1.60
N LEU A 350 -4.40 -11.64 -1.08
CA LEU A 350 -4.91 -10.37 -1.63
C LEU A 350 -4.40 -9.20 -0.79
N ARG A 351 -4.08 -8.06 -1.41
CA ARG A 351 -3.79 -6.78 -0.72
C ARG A 351 -4.84 -5.70 -1.03
N SER A 352 -5.39 -5.07 0.03
CA SER A 352 -6.27 -3.87 0.11
C SER A 352 -7.34 -3.70 -1.00
N VAL A 353 -8.67 -3.94 -0.85
CA VAL A 353 -9.63 -3.68 0.23
C VAL A 353 -10.87 -4.60 0.09
N LEU A 354 -11.53 -4.82 1.24
CA LEU A 354 -12.94 -5.15 1.52
C LEU A 354 -13.33 -6.61 1.81
N ARG A 355 -14.03 -6.72 2.94
CA ARG A 355 -14.55 -7.90 3.63
C ARG A 355 -15.33 -8.85 2.70
N ARG A 356 -15.10 -10.15 2.94
CA ARG A 356 -15.70 -11.34 2.31
C ARG A 356 -15.32 -11.52 0.83
N CYS A 357 -14.11 -12.01 0.58
CA CYS A 357 -13.88 -12.86 -0.57
C CYS A 357 -13.78 -14.31 -0.09
N VAL A 358 -14.73 -15.10 -0.58
CA VAL A 358 -14.70 -16.56 -0.59
C VAL A 358 -13.35 -17.00 -1.17
N LEU A 359 -12.73 -18.05 -0.60
CA LEU A 359 -11.71 -18.81 -1.32
C LEU A 359 -12.39 -19.29 -2.62
N ILE A 360 -12.24 -18.54 -3.70
CA ILE A 360 -12.69 -19.00 -5.01
C ILE A 360 -11.67 -20.05 -5.40
N ASP A 361 -12.14 -21.25 -5.77
CA ASP A 361 -11.31 -22.22 -6.47
C ASP A 361 -10.87 -21.56 -7.79
N ILE A 362 -9.62 -21.11 -7.87
CA ILE A 362 -9.13 -20.26 -8.96
C ILE A 362 -8.86 -21.08 -10.25
N TYR A 363 -9.00 -22.42 -10.23
CA TYR A 363 -8.74 -23.24 -11.43
C TYR A 363 -9.57 -22.81 -12.66
N ASP A 364 -10.82 -22.38 -12.49
CA ASP A 364 -11.68 -21.94 -13.61
C ASP A 364 -11.46 -20.47 -14.02
N VAL A 365 -10.89 -19.63 -13.15
CA VAL A 365 -10.67 -18.19 -13.43
C VAL A 365 -9.27 -17.95 -14.01
N LEU A 366 -8.28 -18.76 -13.62
CA LEU A 366 -6.91 -18.72 -14.16
C LEU A 366 -6.88 -19.06 -15.65
N GLU A 367 -7.65 -20.04 -16.12
CA GLU A 367 -7.74 -20.34 -17.56
C GLU A 367 -8.37 -19.18 -18.35
N LEU A 368 -9.37 -18.49 -17.78
CA LEU A 368 -10.01 -17.37 -18.45
C LEU A 368 -9.08 -16.14 -18.54
N PHE A 369 -8.31 -15.86 -17.48
CA PHE A 369 -7.41 -14.70 -17.41
C PHE A 369 -6.10 -14.90 -18.19
N LEU A 370 -5.50 -16.10 -18.17
CA LEU A 370 -4.30 -16.37 -18.97
C LEU A 370 -4.60 -16.30 -20.47
N ASN A 371 -5.75 -16.82 -20.91
CA ASN A 371 -6.13 -16.78 -22.32
C ASN A 371 -6.37 -15.33 -22.80
N LEU A 372 -6.96 -14.47 -21.97
CA LEU A 372 -7.12 -13.04 -22.27
C LEU A 372 -5.79 -12.26 -22.26
N ALA A 373 -4.85 -12.57 -21.36
CA ALA A 373 -3.57 -11.85 -21.28
C ALA A 373 -2.64 -12.18 -22.48
N ILE A 374 -2.70 -13.41 -22.99
CA ILE A 374 -1.94 -13.85 -24.16
C ILE A 374 -2.52 -13.26 -25.46
N GLU A 375 -3.85 -13.11 -25.55
CA GLU A 375 -4.52 -12.61 -26.76
C GLU A 375 -4.32 -11.10 -27.00
N TYR A 376 -4.04 -10.31 -25.95
CA TYR A 376 -3.89 -8.84 -26.04
C TYR A 376 -2.45 -8.30 -25.96
N ASN A 377 -1.42 -9.15 -25.91
CA ASN A 377 0.00 -8.76 -25.98
C ASN A 377 0.39 -7.60 -25.03
N LEU A 378 -0.14 -7.59 -23.80
CA LEU A 378 0.00 -6.49 -22.83
C LEU A 378 1.29 -6.55 -21.97
N LEU A 379 2.18 -7.52 -22.20
CA LEU A 379 3.18 -7.92 -21.19
C LEU A 379 4.65 -7.55 -21.46
N PHE A 380 5.03 -6.92 -22.58
CA PHE A 380 6.46 -6.64 -22.82
C PHE A 380 6.72 -5.24 -23.39
N SER A 381 7.52 -4.45 -22.67
CA SER A 381 8.03 -3.14 -23.14
C SER A 381 9.39 -2.83 -22.48
N PRO A 382 10.33 -2.19 -23.18
CA PRO A 382 11.74 -2.19 -22.80
C PRO A 382 12.11 -1.21 -21.67
N ARG A 383 13.23 -1.55 -21.01
CA ARG A 383 13.83 -0.97 -19.80
C ARG A 383 14.32 0.46 -20.02
N THR A 384 14.12 1.36 -19.05
CA THR A 384 14.72 2.72 -19.01
C THR A 384 15.62 2.90 -17.77
N PRO A 385 16.81 3.54 -17.88
CA PRO A 385 17.69 3.82 -16.74
C PRO A 385 17.26 5.07 -15.96
N GLY A 386 17.47 5.07 -14.64
CA GLY A 386 17.14 6.16 -13.70
C GLY A 386 15.81 5.93 -13.00
N ALA A 387 15.82 5.57 -11.71
CA ALA A 387 14.63 5.12 -11.00
C ALA A 387 14.62 5.46 -9.50
N PRO A 388 13.52 6.03 -8.99
CA PRO A 388 13.33 6.26 -7.56
C PRO A 388 12.46 5.19 -6.85
N GLN A 389 12.19 5.38 -5.55
CA GLN A 389 12.55 4.49 -4.43
C GLN A 389 11.73 3.19 -4.24
N PHE A 390 10.43 3.19 -4.53
CA PHE A 390 9.55 2.00 -4.37
C PHE A 390 9.46 1.09 -5.60
N ARG A 391 10.27 1.33 -6.64
CA ARG A 391 10.16 0.63 -7.94
C ARG A 391 11.23 -0.42 -8.17
N LEU A 392 11.97 -0.85 -7.16
CA LEU A 392 13.06 -1.79 -7.39
C LEU A 392 12.63 -3.21 -7.02
N SER A 393 12.76 -4.12 -7.98
CA SER A 393 12.59 -5.56 -7.78
C SER A 393 13.94 -6.23 -8.03
N ILE A 394 14.15 -7.35 -7.35
CA ILE A 394 15.28 -8.24 -7.63
C ILE A 394 14.96 -9.07 -8.86
N ASP A 395 15.94 -9.24 -9.76
CA ASP A 395 15.90 -10.17 -10.88
C ASP A 395 16.32 -11.57 -10.41
N PRO A 396 15.39 -12.55 -10.28
CA PRO A 396 15.73 -13.87 -9.78
C PRO A 396 16.75 -14.62 -10.63
N ALA A 397 16.80 -14.35 -11.94
CA ALA A 397 17.73 -14.99 -12.85
C ALA A 397 19.18 -14.56 -12.63
N SER A 398 19.39 -13.48 -11.86
CA SER A 398 20.71 -12.97 -11.51
C SER A 398 21.23 -13.49 -10.17
N LEU A 399 20.41 -14.22 -9.41
CA LEU A 399 20.77 -14.74 -8.10
C LEU A 399 21.59 -16.05 -8.21
N PRO A 400 22.42 -16.36 -7.21
CA PRO A 400 23.21 -17.58 -7.20
C PRO A 400 22.34 -18.84 -7.07
N GLU A 401 22.91 -19.98 -7.45
CA GLU A 401 22.26 -21.28 -7.32
C GLU A 401 21.89 -21.58 -5.85
N GLY A 402 20.69 -22.14 -5.64
CA GLY A 402 20.15 -22.46 -4.33
C GLY A 402 19.29 -21.37 -3.70
N VAL A 403 19.21 -20.17 -4.31
CA VAL A 403 18.21 -19.17 -3.95
C VAL A 403 16.89 -19.48 -4.67
N GLU A 404 15.82 -19.57 -3.90
CA GLU A 404 14.48 -19.94 -4.36
C GLU A 404 13.55 -18.73 -4.35
N VAL A 405 12.75 -18.56 -5.40
CA VAL A 405 11.65 -17.59 -5.41
C VAL A 405 10.48 -18.20 -4.64
N THR A 406 10.09 -17.57 -3.54
CA THR A 406 8.98 -18.04 -2.70
C THR A 406 7.65 -17.40 -3.07
N HIS A 407 7.69 -16.15 -3.55
CA HIS A 407 6.51 -15.36 -3.88
C HIS A 407 6.68 -14.62 -5.20
N VAL A 408 5.58 -14.51 -5.94
CA VAL A 408 5.51 -13.75 -7.20
C VAL A 408 4.29 -12.82 -7.15
N ASN A 409 4.46 -11.60 -7.64
CA ASN A 409 3.37 -10.66 -7.85
C ASN A 409 2.56 -11.07 -9.09
N LEU A 410 1.27 -11.36 -8.94
CA LEU A 410 0.41 -11.82 -10.04
C LEU A 410 0.04 -10.73 -11.04
N ASN A 411 0.24 -9.46 -10.69
CA ASN A 411 -0.09 -8.36 -11.60
C ASN A 411 0.95 -8.20 -12.71
N ASP A 412 2.24 -8.46 -12.41
CA ASP A 412 3.35 -8.19 -13.33
C ASP A 412 4.46 -9.25 -13.35
N GLY A 413 4.34 -10.31 -12.54
CA GLY A 413 5.30 -11.40 -12.47
C GLY A 413 6.60 -11.06 -11.73
N SER A 414 6.68 -9.91 -11.05
CA SER A 414 7.87 -9.53 -10.28
C SER A 414 8.10 -10.43 -9.06
N CYS A 415 9.38 -10.52 -8.63
CA CYS A 415 9.76 -11.30 -7.47
C CYS A 415 9.26 -10.61 -6.20
N ALA A 416 8.39 -11.29 -5.45
CA ALA A 416 7.81 -10.76 -4.22
C ALA A 416 8.44 -11.38 -2.95
N GLY A 417 9.27 -12.41 -3.10
CA GLY A 417 9.93 -13.06 -1.98
C GLY A 417 10.97 -14.07 -2.39
N LEU A 418 11.99 -14.22 -1.53
CA LEU A 418 13.12 -15.12 -1.72
C LEU A 418 13.35 -15.96 -0.47
N ALA A 419 13.87 -17.17 -0.65
CA ALA A 419 14.46 -17.98 0.42
C ALA A 419 15.82 -18.52 -0.03
N TYR A 420 16.77 -18.60 0.89
CA TYR A 420 18.01 -19.32 0.68
C TYR A 420 18.26 -20.25 1.88
N PRO A 421 17.76 -21.50 1.82
CA PRO A 421 17.81 -22.43 2.95
C PRO A 421 19.23 -22.68 3.46
N ALA A 422 20.22 -22.76 2.56
CA ALA A 422 21.61 -23.01 2.92
C ALA A 422 22.22 -21.93 3.86
N LEU A 423 21.71 -20.70 3.80
CA LEU A 423 22.17 -19.56 4.62
C LEU A 423 21.13 -19.09 5.65
N ASN A 424 20.02 -19.80 5.81
CA ASN A 424 18.89 -19.39 6.67
C ASN A 424 18.36 -17.98 6.37
N ILE A 425 18.23 -17.64 5.08
CA ILE A 425 17.70 -16.35 4.63
C ILE A 425 16.26 -16.50 4.12
N MET A 426 15.37 -15.61 4.55
CA MET A 426 14.07 -15.39 3.90
C MET A 426 13.85 -13.89 3.73
N SER A 427 13.14 -13.48 2.68
CA SER A 427 12.80 -12.08 2.51
C SER A 427 11.52 -11.89 1.71
N LEU A 428 10.84 -10.78 1.96
CA LEU A 428 9.60 -10.39 1.30
C LEU A 428 9.71 -8.96 0.81
N GLN A 429 9.32 -8.71 -0.43
CA GLN A 429 9.28 -7.37 -1.02
C GLN A 429 8.12 -6.53 -0.44
N TYR A 430 7.07 -7.20 0.04
CA TYR A 430 5.88 -6.58 0.61
C TYR A 430 5.94 -6.54 2.14
N HIS A 431 4.92 -5.92 2.74
CA HIS A 431 4.82 -5.63 4.16
C HIS A 431 3.92 -6.67 4.86
N PRO A 432 4.47 -7.78 5.42
CA PRO A 432 3.67 -8.80 6.10
C PRO A 432 3.01 -8.28 7.39
N GLU A 433 3.52 -7.17 7.95
CA GLU A 433 2.93 -6.49 9.09
C GLU A 433 1.69 -5.65 8.73
N ALA A 434 1.43 -5.39 7.45
CA ALA A 434 0.37 -4.47 7.00
C ALA A 434 0.46 -3.11 7.70
N SER A 435 -0.64 -2.58 8.26
CA SER A 435 -0.71 -1.24 8.86
C SER A 435 -0.31 -0.11 7.89
N PRO A 436 -1.21 0.23 6.94
CA PRO A 436 -2.53 -0.35 6.73
C PRO A 436 -2.50 -1.54 5.76
N GLY A 437 -3.56 -2.36 5.76
CA GLY A 437 -3.70 -3.47 4.81
C GLY A 437 -4.36 -4.70 5.42
N PRO A 438 -4.53 -5.77 4.64
CA PRO A 438 -5.04 -7.05 5.13
C PRO A 438 -3.95 -7.81 5.92
N HIS A 439 -4.39 -8.68 6.82
CA HIS A 439 -3.50 -9.48 7.67
C HIS A 439 -3.23 -10.88 7.08
N ASP A 440 -3.49 -11.06 5.79
CA ASP A 440 -3.37 -12.36 5.11
C ASP A 440 -1.93 -12.90 5.16
N SER A 441 -0.95 -11.98 5.31
CA SER A 441 0.48 -12.29 5.38
C SER A 441 1.10 -12.24 6.78
N ASP A 442 0.26 -12.24 7.83
CA ASP A 442 0.76 -12.36 9.21
C ASP A 442 1.45 -13.72 9.51
N PRO A 443 1.06 -14.86 8.89
CA PRO A 443 1.80 -16.12 9.04
C PRO A 443 3.29 -16.03 8.67
N GLU A 444 3.68 -15.14 7.76
CA GLU A 444 5.05 -14.92 7.35
C GLU A 444 5.83 -14.16 8.42
N THR A 445 5.20 -13.19 9.11
CA THR A 445 5.79 -12.54 10.28
C THR A 445 6.01 -13.55 11.42
N LYS A 446 5.08 -14.50 11.56
CA LYS A 446 5.27 -15.64 12.46
C LYS A 446 6.43 -16.53 12.00
N ALA A 447 6.59 -16.75 10.70
CA ALA A 447 7.73 -17.49 10.16
C ALA A 447 9.04 -16.77 10.48
N THR A 448 9.12 -15.45 10.40
CA THR A 448 10.26 -14.64 10.88
C THR A 448 10.61 -14.91 12.33
N ALA A 449 9.62 -14.86 13.22
CA ALA A 449 9.85 -15.16 14.64
C ALA A 449 10.28 -16.62 14.87
N ASN A 450 9.88 -17.55 14.01
CA ASN A 450 10.29 -18.95 14.08
C ASN A 450 11.57 -19.27 13.27
N LEU A 451 12.05 -18.39 12.38
CA LEU A 451 13.36 -18.55 11.73
C LEU A 451 14.49 -18.47 12.76
N SER A 452 14.26 -17.75 13.87
CA SER A 452 15.11 -17.78 15.06
C SER A 452 15.09 -19.10 15.84
N LEU A 453 14.11 -19.97 15.59
CA LEU A 453 13.89 -21.21 16.34
C LEU A 453 14.58 -22.43 15.71
N GLN A 454 14.51 -22.55 14.39
CA GLN A 454 14.94 -23.74 13.64
C GLN A 454 15.31 -23.26 12.23
N GLY A 455 16.50 -23.60 11.73
CA GLY A 455 16.91 -23.27 10.36
C GLY A 455 15.81 -23.57 9.34
N ILE A 456 15.82 -22.87 8.19
CA ILE A 456 14.72 -22.87 7.23
C ILE A 456 14.24 -24.29 6.92
N HIS A 457 13.12 -24.66 7.53
CA HIS A 457 12.31 -25.77 7.06
C HIS A 457 11.10 -25.14 6.37
N PRO A 458 10.86 -25.42 5.07
CA PRO A 458 9.59 -25.07 4.46
C PRO A 458 8.47 -25.60 5.36
N VAL A 459 7.48 -24.76 5.64
CA VAL A 459 6.37 -25.00 6.57
C VAL A 459 5.99 -26.48 6.61
N ASP A 460 6.13 -27.11 7.78
CA ASP A 460 6.05 -28.57 7.94
C ASP A 460 4.72 -29.15 7.40
N GLU A 461 4.75 -30.40 6.89
CA GLU A 461 3.59 -31.16 6.40
C GLU A 461 2.38 -31.20 7.36
N ALA A 462 2.61 -31.21 8.68
CA ALA A 462 1.55 -31.18 9.68
C ALA A 462 0.96 -29.76 9.87
N SER A 463 1.72 -28.71 9.59
CA SER A 463 1.21 -27.34 9.43
C SER A 463 0.42 -27.18 8.12
N LYS A 464 0.83 -27.84 7.03
CA LYS A 464 0.03 -27.98 5.78
C LYS A 464 -1.33 -28.63 6.06
N ALA A 465 -1.35 -29.72 6.85
CA ALA A 465 -2.56 -30.42 7.24
C ALA A 465 -3.43 -29.60 8.22
N LYS A 466 -2.85 -28.86 9.17
CA LYS A 466 -3.61 -28.04 10.14
C LYS A 466 -4.30 -26.84 9.51
N CYS A 467 -3.68 -26.20 8.50
CA CYS A 467 -4.29 -25.09 7.77
C CYS A 467 -5.53 -25.59 6.99
N LEU A 468 -5.37 -26.67 6.23
CA LEU A 468 -6.47 -27.34 5.53
C LEU A 468 -7.56 -27.87 6.49
N THR A 469 -7.17 -28.49 7.60
CA THR A 469 -8.14 -29.05 8.56
C THR A 469 -8.94 -27.96 9.30
N LYS A 470 -8.32 -26.82 9.66
CA LYS A 470 -9.05 -25.68 10.25
C LYS A 470 -10.03 -25.05 9.25
N ILE A 471 -9.67 -24.99 7.96
CA ILE A 471 -10.54 -24.52 6.87
C ILE A 471 -11.74 -25.47 6.70
N PHE A 472 -11.52 -26.79 6.62
CA PHE A 472 -12.60 -27.77 6.48
C PHE A 472 -13.49 -27.89 7.74
N THR A 473 -12.93 -27.73 8.94
CA THR A 473 -13.73 -27.82 10.19
C THR A 473 -14.61 -26.59 10.40
N ARG A 474 -14.19 -25.40 9.96
CA ARG A 474 -15.06 -24.20 9.94
C ARG A 474 -16.18 -24.29 8.90
N PHE A 475 -15.94 -24.94 7.76
CA PHE A 475 -16.99 -25.21 6.78
C PHE A 475 -18.04 -26.22 7.29
N ARG A 476 -17.62 -27.21 8.09
CA ARG A 476 -18.51 -28.26 8.63
C ARG A 476 -19.59 -27.75 9.61
N ILE A 477 -19.42 -26.55 10.18
CA ILE A 477 -20.38 -25.96 11.13
C ILE A 477 -21.41 -25.06 10.41
N GLN A 478 -21.18 -24.67 9.15
CA GLN A 478 -22.08 -23.74 8.42
C GLN A 478 -22.88 -24.36 7.26
N SER A 479 -22.55 -25.55 6.78
CA SER A 479 -23.35 -26.26 5.79
C SER A 479 -23.94 -27.53 6.40
N GLY A 480 -25.17 -27.42 6.92
CA GLY A 480 -25.99 -28.58 7.27
C GLY A 480 -26.32 -29.37 6.01
N GLY A 481 -25.47 -30.34 5.67
CA GLY A 481 -25.65 -31.21 4.50
C GLY A 481 -24.79 -32.47 4.61
N VAL A 482 -25.46 -33.62 4.57
CA VAL A 482 -24.84 -34.95 4.66
C VAL A 482 -24.14 -35.28 3.34
N LEU A 483 -22.82 -35.43 3.37
CA LEU A 483 -22.06 -36.13 2.32
C LEU A 483 -21.19 -37.22 2.95
N ARG A 484 -21.26 -38.42 2.36
CA ARG A 484 -20.69 -39.67 2.85
C ARG A 484 -19.16 -39.65 2.83
N ARG A 485 -18.58 -40.35 3.81
CA ARG A 485 -17.16 -40.73 3.95
C ARG A 485 -16.54 -41.13 2.59
N MET A 486 -15.50 -40.42 2.16
CA MET A 486 -14.43 -41.00 1.33
C MET A 486 -13.16 -41.04 2.17
N SER A 487 -12.50 -42.19 2.17
CA SER A 487 -11.29 -42.50 2.94
C SER A 487 -10.08 -41.78 2.39
N LEU A 488 -9.17 -41.36 3.29
CA LEU A 488 -7.78 -41.06 2.96
C LEU A 488 -7.15 -42.33 2.40
N ASP A 489 -6.95 -42.41 1.08
CA ASP A 489 -6.00 -43.30 0.39
C ASP A 489 -6.13 -43.08 -1.13
N SER A 490 -5.70 -41.91 -1.62
CA SER A 490 -5.41 -41.69 -3.05
C SER A 490 -4.70 -40.34 -3.25
N VAL A 491 -3.42 -40.29 -2.85
CA VAL A 491 -2.46 -39.35 -3.43
C VAL A 491 -2.01 -39.99 -4.74
N LEU A 492 -2.47 -39.45 -5.87
CA LEU A 492 -1.98 -39.81 -7.20
C LEU A 492 -1.40 -38.56 -7.87
N GLU A 493 -0.24 -38.77 -8.47
CA GLU A 493 0.69 -37.82 -9.07
C GLU A 493 0.04 -36.86 -10.08
N VAL A 494 0.33 -35.57 -9.97
CA VAL A 494 -0.22 -34.47 -10.80
C VAL A 494 0.70 -34.20 -12.01
N ASP A 495 1.05 -35.22 -12.79
CA ASP A 495 1.88 -35.03 -13.99
C ASP A 495 1.25 -35.55 -15.30
N ASP A 496 0.12 -36.26 -15.25
CA ASP A 496 -0.50 -36.84 -16.46
C ASP A 496 -1.84 -36.21 -16.89
N PHE A 497 -2.33 -35.18 -16.21
CA PHE A 497 -3.64 -34.59 -16.52
C PHE A 497 -3.63 -33.62 -17.73
N CYS A 498 -2.46 -33.25 -18.25
CA CYS A 498 -2.33 -32.31 -19.39
C CYS A 498 -2.50 -32.95 -20.79
N LYS A 499 -2.95 -34.22 -20.91
CA LYS A 499 -2.96 -34.92 -22.22
C LYS A 499 -4.29 -35.43 -22.75
N GLN A 500 -5.45 -35.13 -22.15
CA GLN A 500 -6.73 -35.53 -22.74
C GLN A 500 -7.64 -34.34 -23.04
N LYS A 501 -7.64 -33.96 -24.32
CA LYS A 501 -8.72 -33.20 -24.97
C LYS A 501 -10.00 -34.03 -24.89
N GLU A 502 -10.98 -33.58 -24.13
CA GLU A 502 -12.44 -33.76 -24.35
C GLU A 502 -13.19 -33.41 -23.05
N ILE A 503 -13.73 -32.19 -22.94
CA ILE A 503 -15.00 -31.84 -22.26
C ILE A 503 -15.44 -30.50 -22.88
N CYS A 504 -16.01 -30.59 -24.08
CA CYS A 504 -16.70 -29.49 -24.76
C CYS A 504 -18.20 -29.82 -24.81
N VAL A 505 -18.84 -30.13 -23.67
CA VAL A 505 -20.31 -30.31 -23.62
C VAL A 505 -20.83 -29.99 -22.21
N LEU A 506 -20.72 -28.73 -21.76
CA LEU A 506 -21.63 -28.22 -20.71
C LEU A 506 -21.76 -26.69 -20.67
N ILE A 507 -21.45 -26.00 -21.77
CA ILE A 507 -21.61 -24.55 -21.92
C ILE A 507 -22.64 -24.30 -23.03
N HIS A 508 -23.91 -24.61 -22.76
CA HIS A 508 -25.01 -24.15 -23.60
C HIS A 508 -26.36 -24.01 -22.87
N LYS A 509 -26.39 -24.04 -21.53
CA LYS A 509 -27.64 -23.94 -20.75
C LYS A 509 -27.73 -22.80 -19.74
N PHE A 510 -26.77 -21.88 -19.71
CA PHE A 510 -26.78 -20.74 -18.78
C PHE A 510 -26.93 -19.35 -19.44
N HIS A 511 -27.25 -19.29 -20.74
CA HIS A 511 -27.34 -18.03 -21.48
C HIS A 511 -28.78 -17.47 -21.63
N ASP A 512 -29.79 -18.07 -20.98
CA ASP A 512 -31.21 -17.69 -21.14
C ASP A 512 -31.95 -17.25 -19.86
N LEU A 513 -31.23 -16.88 -18.79
CA LEU A 513 -31.87 -16.45 -17.53
C LEU A 513 -31.40 -15.10 -16.95
N SER A 514 -30.94 -14.19 -17.82
CA SER A 514 -30.67 -12.80 -17.43
C SER A 514 -31.26 -11.80 -18.43
N CYS A 515 -32.54 -11.98 -18.73
CA CYS A 515 -33.44 -10.96 -19.28
C CYS A 515 -34.81 -11.11 -18.62
N SER A 516 -34.95 -10.56 -17.41
CA SER A 516 -36.22 -10.20 -16.74
C SER A 516 -35.94 -9.32 -15.54
#